data_AF-A0A6J4V6S2-F1
#
_entry.id   AF-A0A6J4V6S2-F1
#
_cell.length_a   1.000
_cell.length_b   1.000
_cell.length_c   1.000
_cell.angle_alpha   90.00
_cell.angle_beta   90.00
_cell.angle_gamma   90.00
#
_symmetry.space_group_name_H-M   'P 1'
#
loop_
_entity.id
_entity.type
_entity.pdbx_description
1 polymer ?
#
loop_
_entity_poly.entity_id
_entity_poly.type
_entity_poly.pdbx_seq_one_letter_code
_entity_poly.pdbx_strand_id
1 'polypeptide(L)'
;MDAIRVLVGNEPRAYREAIAAAFAALRPGCTVTVVEPAAIDREAQRVDPHLVLCSHLTANLQADRLAWVLLYPDGDNAACVSVAGRRRDCDGIELECLIAVIDEVAHLVTPVR
;
A
#
# COMPACT_ATOMS: atom_id res chain seq x y z
N MET A 1 -16.37 2.68 -12.07
CA MET A 1 -14.95 2.40 -11.85
C MET A 1 -14.88 1.81 -10.46
N ASP A 2 -14.38 0.59 -10.33
CA ASP A 2 -14.23 0.01 -9.00
C ASP A 2 -13.13 0.79 -8.27
N ALA A 3 -13.48 1.33 -7.11
CA ALA A 3 -12.56 2.15 -6.32
C ALA A 3 -11.36 1.29 -5.90
N ILE A 4 -10.15 1.83 -6.03
CA ILE A 4 -8.94 1.15 -5.55
C ILE A 4 -9.03 0.99 -4.03
N ARG A 5 -8.94 -0.24 -3.52
CA ARG A 5 -8.92 -0.54 -2.10
C ARG A 5 -7.48 -0.57 -1.60
N VAL A 6 -7.13 0.35 -0.71
CA VAL A 6 -5.83 0.45 -0.07
C VAL A 6 -5.95 0.09 1.41
N LEU A 7 -5.09 -0.80 1.90
CA LEU A 7 -4.96 -1.11 3.31
C LEU A 7 -3.65 -0.54 3.84
N VAL A 8 -3.70 0.22 4.93
CA VAL A 8 -2.52 0.88 5.53
C VAL A 8 -2.34 0.38 6.96
N GLY A 9 -1.29 -0.41 7.19
CA GLY A 9 -0.89 -0.93 8.50
C GLY A 9 0.60 -0.67 8.74
N ASN A 10 0.93 0.57 9.09
CA ASN A 10 2.31 1.05 9.17
C ASN A 10 2.63 1.61 10.57
N GLU A 11 3.87 1.44 11.02
CA GLU A 11 4.48 2.25 12.09
C GLU A 11 5.49 3.25 11.53
N PRO A 12 5.61 4.45 12.13
CA PRO A 12 4.84 4.95 13.27
C PRO A 12 3.37 5.25 12.93
N ARG A 13 2.46 5.16 13.91
CA ARG A 13 1.04 5.56 13.77
C ARG A 13 0.84 6.94 13.12
N ALA A 14 1.66 7.92 13.49
CA ALA A 14 1.55 9.28 12.93
C ALA A 14 1.75 9.28 11.39
N TYR A 15 2.67 8.46 10.89
CA TYR A 15 2.92 8.33 9.45
C TYR A 15 1.78 7.58 8.77
N ARG A 16 1.27 6.52 9.40
CA ARG A 16 0.09 5.79 8.91
C ARG A 16 -1.11 6.72 8.69
N GLU A 17 -1.40 7.58 9.66
CA GLU A 17 -2.50 8.54 9.58
C GLU A 17 -2.25 9.62 8.52
N ALA A 18 -1.04 10.18 8.47
CA ALA A 18 -0.66 11.19 7.48
C ALA A 18 -0.73 10.66 6.03
N ILE A 19 -0.20 9.45 5.79
CA ILE A 19 -0.24 8.78 4.48
C ILE A 19 -1.67 8.49 4.07
N ALA A 20 -2.49 7.95 4.98
CA ALA A 20 -3.89 7.65 4.69
C ALA A 20 -4.68 8.92 4.32
N ALA A 21 -4.46 10.01 5.05
CA ALA A 21 -5.07 11.31 4.74
C ALA A 21 -4.61 11.84 3.38
N ALA A 22 -3.31 11.74 3.07
CA ALA A 22 -2.78 12.16 1.79
C ALA A 22 -3.34 11.35 0.61
N PHE A 23 -3.50 10.04 0.76
CA PHE A 23 -4.11 9.18 -0.25
C PHE A 23 -5.56 9.57 -0.52
N ALA A 24 -6.35 9.76 0.54
CA ALA A 24 -7.75 10.19 0.40
C ALA A 24 -7.88 11.56 -0.28
N ALA A 25 -6.98 12.50 0.04
CA ALA A 25 -6.98 13.84 -0.54
C ALA A 25 -6.53 13.87 -2.01
N LEU A 26 -5.44 13.16 -2.34
CA LEU A 26 -4.79 13.21 -3.65
C LEU A 26 -5.41 12.23 -4.65
N ARG A 27 -6.04 11.15 -4.18
CA ARG A 27 -6.71 10.14 -5.01
C ARG A 27 -8.11 9.82 -4.46
N PRO A 28 -9.10 10.71 -4.68
CA PRO A 28 -10.47 10.51 -4.18
C PRO A 28 -11.17 9.24 -4.70
N GLY A 29 -10.67 8.64 -5.78
CA GLY A 29 -11.13 7.35 -6.31
C GLY A 29 -10.65 6.12 -5.52
N CYS A 30 -9.86 6.31 -4.46
CA CYS A 30 -9.35 5.24 -3.61
C CYS A 30 -10.11 5.17 -2.29
N THR A 31 -10.45 3.96 -1.86
CA THR A 31 -10.93 3.68 -0.49
C THR A 31 -9.75 3.26 0.36
N VAL A 32 -9.44 4.03 1.39
CA VAL A 32 -8.32 3.78 2.30
C VAL A 32 -8.85 3.20 3.61
N THR A 33 -8.37 2.03 4.00
CA THR A 33 -8.64 1.40 5.30
C THR A 33 -7.37 1.44 6.14
N VAL A 34 -7.44 2.07 7.31
CA VAL A 34 -6.33 2.13 8.27
C VAL A 34 -6.51 1.05 9.32
N VAL A 35 -5.45 0.29 9.59
CA VAL A 35 -5.47 -0.81 10.57
C VAL A 35 -4.22 -0.81 11.44
N GLU A 36 -4.31 -1.47 12.59
CA GLU A 36 -3.12 -1.78 13.38
C GLU A 36 -2.19 -2.73 12.62
N PRO A 37 -0.85 -2.52 12.63
CA PRO A 37 0.08 -3.39 11.89
C PRO A 37 -0.04 -4.85 12.33
N ALA A 38 -0.29 -5.08 13.62
CA ALA A 38 -0.52 -6.42 14.17
C ALA A 38 -1.79 -7.11 13.63
N ALA A 39 -2.74 -6.35 13.08
CA ALA A 39 -3.98 -6.87 12.51
C ALA A 39 -3.93 -6.98 10.97
N ILE A 40 -2.81 -6.64 10.32
CA ILE A 40 -2.76 -6.43 8.88
C ILE A 40 -3.12 -7.67 8.06
N ASP A 41 -2.67 -8.86 8.46
CA ASP A 41 -2.99 -10.10 7.75
C ASP A 41 -4.49 -10.42 7.81
N ARG A 42 -5.08 -10.32 9.01
CA ARG A 42 -6.51 -10.58 9.23
C ARG A 42 -7.36 -9.61 8.43
N GLU A 43 -7.00 -8.33 8.45
CA GLU A 43 -7.74 -7.29 7.76
C GLU A 43 -7.52 -7.33 6.24
N ALA A 44 -6.34 -7.74 5.76
CA ALA A 44 -6.10 -7.96 4.33
C ALA A 44 -7.02 -9.03 3.75
N GLN A 45 -7.26 -10.13 4.47
CA GLN A 45 -8.21 -11.16 4.04
C GLN A 45 -9.66 -10.66 4.03
N ARG A 46 -10.04 -9.79 4.97
CA ARG A 46 -11.40 -9.26 5.08
C ARG A 46 -11.70 -8.15 4.06
N VAL A 47 -10.74 -7.25 3.87
CA VAL A 47 -10.86 -6.06 3.02
C VAL A 47 -10.60 -6.40 1.55
N ASP A 48 -9.80 -7.44 1.30
CA ASP A 48 -9.29 -7.82 -0.01
C ASP A 48 -8.72 -6.62 -0.79
N PRO A 49 -7.66 -5.97 -0.26
CA PRO A 49 -7.12 -4.76 -0.85
C PRO A 49 -6.34 -5.05 -2.14
N HIS A 50 -6.37 -4.10 -3.07
CA HIS A 50 -5.52 -4.12 -4.27
C HIS A 50 -4.09 -3.70 -3.94
N LEU A 51 -3.91 -2.86 -2.92
CA LEU A 51 -2.62 -2.37 -2.44
C LEU A 51 -2.55 -2.42 -0.92
N VAL A 52 -1.46 -2.96 -0.39
CA VAL A 52 -1.13 -2.92 1.04
C VAL A 52 0.09 -2.05 1.28
N LEU A 53 0.04 -1.14 2.25
CA LEU A 53 1.19 -0.37 2.71
C LEU A 53 1.46 -0.71 4.16
N CYS A 54 2.68 -1.15 4.45
CA CYS A 54 3.03 -1.72 5.75
C CYS A 54 4.47 -1.42 6.15
N SER A 55 4.74 -1.45 7.46
CA SER A 55 6.11 -1.38 8.01
C SER A 55 6.70 -2.78 8.26
N HIS A 56 5.91 -3.84 8.09
CA HIS A 56 6.34 -5.22 8.25
C HIS A 56 5.64 -6.10 7.21
N LEU A 57 6.42 -6.71 6.33
CA LEU A 57 5.92 -7.57 5.28
C LEU A 57 5.83 -9.01 5.78
N THR A 58 4.65 -9.61 5.67
CA THR A 58 4.41 -11.02 6.00
C THR A 58 4.42 -11.87 4.73
N ALA A 59 4.64 -13.17 4.87
CA ALA A 59 4.59 -14.11 3.75
C ALA A 59 3.22 -14.11 3.05
N ASN A 60 2.14 -13.93 3.81
CA ASN A 60 0.77 -13.88 3.29
C ASN A 60 0.56 -12.66 2.38
N LEU A 61 1.05 -11.49 2.82
CA LEU A 61 0.99 -10.27 2.02
C LEU A 61 1.84 -10.37 0.75
N GLN A 62 2.99 -11.06 0.83
CA GLN A 62 3.89 -11.20 -0.30
C GLN A 62 3.35 -12.14 -1.39
N ALA A 63 2.65 -13.21 -1.01
CA ALA A 63 2.19 -14.25 -1.95
C ALA A 63 0.85 -13.90 -2.64
N ASP A 64 -0.10 -13.31 -1.90
CA ASP A 64 -1.51 -13.27 -2.33
C ASP A 64 -1.99 -11.90 -2.80
N ARG A 65 -1.11 -10.89 -2.82
CA ARG A 65 -1.53 -9.50 -3.08
C ARG A 65 -1.05 -9.02 -4.45
N LEU A 66 -1.95 -8.30 -5.14
CA LEU A 66 -1.63 -7.63 -6.40
C LEU A 66 -0.46 -6.65 -6.23
N ALA A 67 -0.49 -5.87 -5.15
CA ALA A 67 0.57 -4.93 -4.83
C ALA A 67 0.78 -4.76 -3.32
N TRP A 68 2.04 -4.49 -2.96
CA TRP A 68 2.41 -4.11 -1.60
C TRP A 68 3.58 -3.12 -1.60
N VAL A 69 3.62 -2.30 -0.55
CA VAL A 69 4.72 -1.40 -0.22
C VAL A 69 5.16 -1.70 1.20
N LEU A 70 6.43 -2.07 1.35
CA LEU A 70 7.12 -2.13 2.63
C LEU A 70 7.87 -0.82 2.84
N LEU A 71 7.44 -0.05 3.83
CA LEU A 71 8.09 1.17 4.27
C LEU A 71 9.11 0.87 5.35
N TYR A 72 10.24 1.55 5.25
CA TYR A 72 11.31 1.54 6.24
C TYR A 72 11.73 0.13 6.67
N PRO A 73 12.10 -0.75 5.71
CA PRO A 73 12.59 -2.08 6.06
C PRO A 73 13.77 -1.94 7.03
N ASP A 74 13.71 -2.66 8.14
CA ASP A 74 14.72 -2.62 9.21
C ASP A 74 15.01 -1.22 9.78
N GLY A 75 14.10 -0.25 9.58
CA GLY A 75 14.22 1.13 10.04
C GLY A 75 14.98 2.06 9.10
N ASP A 76 15.44 1.58 7.95
CA ASP A 76 16.17 2.39 6.96
C ASP A 76 15.23 3.34 6.22
N ASN A 77 15.74 4.49 5.75
CA ASN A 77 14.97 5.39 4.89
C ASN A 77 14.88 4.86 3.45
N ALA A 78 14.25 3.71 3.30
CA ALA A 78 14.04 3.01 2.04
C ALA A 78 12.61 2.48 1.95
N ALA A 79 12.24 2.03 0.76
CA ALA A 79 11.00 1.28 0.56
C ALA A 79 11.23 0.13 -0.40
N CYS A 80 10.46 -0.94 -0.23
CA CYS A 80 10.36 -2.00 -1.21
C CYS A 80 8.93 -2.04 -1.74
N VAL A 81 8.79 -2.02 -3.05
CA VAL A 81 7.50 -2.01 -3.74
C VAL A 81 7.39 -3.25 -4.59
N SER A 82 6.24 -3.92 -4.54
CA SER A 82 5.85 -4.94 -5.52
C SER A 82 4.52 -4.58 -6.15
N VAL A 83 4.47 -4.65 -7.48
CA VAL A 83 3.23 -4.49 -8.25
C VAL A 83 3.20 -5.57 -9.32
N ALA A 84 2.12 -6.37 -9.33
CA ALA A 84 1.94 -7.51 -10.22
C ALA A 84 3.16 -8.45 -10.25
N GLY A 85 3.73 -8.73 -9.08
CA GLY A 85 4.90 -9.60 -8.91
C GLY A 85 6.25 -8.96 -9.28
N ARG A 86 6.27 -7.74 -9.83
CA ARG A 86 7.52 -7.01 -10.12
C ARG A 86 7.95 -6.23 -8.89
N ARG A 87 9.06 -6.65 -8.29
CA ARG A 87 9.66 -6.00 -7.12
C ARG A 87 10.68 -4.94 -7.55
N ARG A 88 10.69 -3.81 -6.86
CA ARG A 88 11.70 -2.76 -6.95
C ARG A 88 11.98 -2.19 -5.56
N ASP A 89 13.26 -2.00 -5.26
CA ASP A 89 13.70 -1.30 -4.06
C ASP A 89 13.90 0.20 -4.41
N CYS A 90 13.57 1.08 -3.48
CA CYS A 90 13.60 2.53 -3.64
C CYS A 90 14.45 3.14 -2.52
N ASP A 91 15.48 3.88 -2.90
CA ASP A 91 16.29 4.68 -1.99
C ASP A 91 15.53 5.97 -1.65
N GLY A 92 15.15 6.13 -0.38
CA GLY A 92 14.22 7.17 0.03
C GLY A 92 12.78 6.85 -0.37
N ILE A 93 11.83 7.32 0.44
CA ILE A 93 10.41 7.28 0.11
C ILE A 93 9.81 8.69 0.17
N GLU A 94 9.32 9.12 -0.98
CA GLU A 94 8.57 10.36 -1.13
C GLU A 94 7.07 10.04 -1.29
N LEU A 95 6.21 10.99 -0.93
CA LEU A 95 4.77 10.82 -1.07
C LEU A 95 4.38 10.60 -2.53
N GLU A 96 5.04 11.29 -3.45
CA GLU A 96 4.89 11.20 -4.90
C GLU A 96 5.10 9.76 -5.39
N CYS A 97 6.10 9.06 -4.86
CA CYS A 97 6.34 7.64 -5.18
C CYS A 97 5.17 6.77 -4.73
N LEU A 98 4.62 7.00 -3.54
CA LEU A 98 3.46 6.25 -3.03
C LEU A 98 2.21 6.49 -3.87
N ILE A 99 1.99 7.74 -4.29
CA ILE A 99 0.88 8.10 -5.18
C ILE A 99 1.04 7.45 -6.56
N ALA A 100 2.26 7.41 -7.11
CA ALA A 100 2.53 6.73 -8.38
C ALA A 100 2.24 5.23 -8.32
N VAL A 101 2.47 4.58 -7.17
CA VAL A 101 2.09 3.17 -6.97
C VAL A 101 0.58 2.99 -6.99
N ILE A 102 -0.19 3.87 -6.35
CA ILE A 102 -1.65 3.85 -6.41
C ILE A 102 -2.13 3.95 -7.85
N ASP A 103 -1.55 4.88 -8.62
CA ASP A 103 -1.87 5.04 -10.04
C ASP A 103 -1.53 3.78 -10.84
N GLU A 104 -0.34 3.19 -10.65
CA GLU A 104 0.04 1.94 -11.34
C GLU A 104 -0.99 0.82 -11.06
N VAL A 105 -1.41 0.65 -9.80
CA VAL A 105 -2.43 -0.35 -9.42
C VAL A 105 -3.79 0.00 -10.03
N ALA A 106 -4.18 1.28 -10.05
CA ALA A 106 -5.43 1.73 -10.67
C ALA A 106 -5.53 1.35 -12.16
N HIS A 107 -4.43 1.46 -12.90
CA HIS A 107 -4.38 1.06 -14.31
C HIS A 107 -4.50 -0.46 -14.51
N LEU A 108 -4.10 -1.26 -13.52
CA LEU A 108 -4.17 -2.72 -13.59
C LEU A 108 -5.56 -3.27 -13.23
N VAL A 109 -6.28 -2.62 -12.31
CA VAL A 109 -7.62 -3.05 -11.90
C VAL A 109 -8.72 -2.49 -12.79
N THR A 110 -8.48 -1.36 -13.45
CA THR A 110 -9.48 -0.74 -14.34
C THR A 110 -9.34 -1.38 -15.72
N PRO A 111 -10.35 -2.08 -16.25
CA PRO A 111 -10.27 -2.66 -17.58
C PRO A 111 -10.09 -1.53 -18.61
N VAL A 112 -9.07 -1.66 -19.47
CA VAL A 112 -9.02 -0.90 -20.73
C VAL A 112 -10.26 -1.33 -21.52
N ARG A 113 -11.20 -0.40 -21.70
CA ARG A 113 -12.36 -0.61 -22.57
C ARG A 113 -11.96 -0.53 -24.03
#